data_AF-A0A414B855-F1
#
_entry.id   AF-A0A414B855-F1
#
_cell.length_a   1.000
_cell.length_b   1.000
_cell.length_c   1.000
_cell.angle_alpha   90.00
_cell.angle_beta   90.00
_cell.angle_gamma   90.00
#
_symmetry.space_group_name_H-M   'P 1'
#
loop_
_entity.id
_entity.type
_entity.pdbx_description
1 polymer ?
#
loop_
_entity_poly.entity_id
_entity_poly.type
_entity_poly.pdbx_seq_one_letter_code
_entity_poly.pdbx_strand_id
1 'polypeptide(L)' 'MDFLNTSTQTGKVIAGEKLKELTCDILAKFSEEKLSYDEAEMVLDLAKQAIGEYSKVEKIPTWR' A
#
# COMPACT_ATOMS: atom_id res chain seq x y z
N MET A 1 -3.46 -12.84 10.65
CA MET A 1 -2.27 -12.00 10.35
C MET A 1 -2.35 -10.78 11.24
N ASP A 2 -1.33 -10.56 12.05
CA ASP A 2 -1.17 -9.33 12.82
C ASP A 2 0.01 -8.57 12.26
N PHE A 3 -0.22 -7.30 11.96
CA PHE A 3 0.80 -6.41 11.42
C PHE A 3 1.47 -5.68 12.58
N LEU A 4 2.78 -5.54 12.53
CA LEU A 4 3.52 -4.74 13.49
C LEU A 4 3.48 -3.27 13.09
N ASN A 5 3.60 -2.38 14.09
CA ASN A 5 3.81 -0.97 13.83
C ASN A 5 5.06 -0.79 12.95
N THR A 6 4.92 -0.05 11.86
CA THR A 6 5.99 0.10 10.87
C THR A 6 6.35 1.57 10.75
N SER A 7 7.64 1.87 10.82
CA SER A 7 8.14 3.22 10.53
C SER A 7 8.41 3.37 9.04
N THR A 8 7.93 4.46 8.46
CA THR A 8 8.28 4.86 7.10
C THR A 8 9.68 5.48 7.07
N GLN A 9 10.25 5.62 5.87
CA GLN A 9 11.55 6.28 5.68
C GLN A 9 11.55 7.75 6.14
N THR A 10 10.38 8.38 6.28
CA THR A 10 10.22 9.75 6.79
C THR A 10 10.06 9.80 8.32
N GLY A 11 10.19 8.67 9.02
CA GLY A 11 10.04 8.56 10.47
C GLY A 11 8.59 8.53 10.97
N LYS A 12 7.61 8.62 10.07
CA LYS A 12 6.19 8.47 10.42
C LYS A 12 5.91 7.00 10.74
N VAL A 13 5.40 6.75 11.94
CA VAL A 13 4.95 5.43 12.38
C VAL A 13 3.51 5.20 11.89
N ILE A 14 3.27 4.05 11.28
CA ILE A 14 1.96 3.55 10.91
C ILE A 14 1.61 2.41 11.87
N ALA A 15 0.45 2.51 12.52
CA ALA A 15 -0.03 1.48 13.42
C ALA A 15 -0.31 0.17 12.65
N GLY A 16 0.04 -0.96 13.25
CA GLY A 16 -0.18 -2.29 12.70
C GLY A 16 -1.67 -2.56 12.43
N GLU A 17 -2.55 -2.14 13.34
CA GLU A 17 -4.01 -2.24 13.13
C GLU A 17 -4.46 -1.53 11.85
N LYS A 18 -3.94 -0.34 11.60
CA LYS A 18 -4.26 0.42 10.38
C LYS A 18 -3.73 -0.28 9.12
N LEU A 19 -2.53 -0.88 9.17
CA LEU A 19 -2.01 -1.68 8.06
C LEU A 19 -2.88 -2.90 7.79
N LYS A 20 -3.34 -3.57 8.85
CA LYS A 20 -4.24 -4.72 8.79
C LYS A 20 -5.57 -4.36 8.15
N GLU A 21 -6.22 -3.31 8.65
CA GLU A 21 -7.49 -2.80 8.14
C GLU A 21 -7.41 -2.49 6.65
N LEU A 22 -6.44 -1.66 6.23
CA LEU A 22 -6.28 -1.29 4.83
C LEU A 22 -5.95 -2.49 3.93
N THR A 23 -5.17 -3.45 4.44
CA THR A 23 -4.88 -4.68 3.68
C THR A 23 -6.15 -5.53 3.51
N CYS A 24 -6.97 -5.64 4.57
CA CYS A 24 -8.25 -6.33 4.51
C CYS A 24 -9.21 -5.66 3.52
N ASP A 25 -9.28 -4.33 3.49
CA ASP A 25 -10.14 -3.60 2.54
C ASP A 25 -9.74 -3.86 1.08
N ILE A 26 -8.44 -3.86 0.79
CA ILE A 26 -7.93 -4.19 -0.55
C ILE A 26 -8.29 -5.64 -0.94
N LEU A 27 -8.06 -6.59 -0.03
CA LEU A 27 -8.39 -8.00 -0.29
C LEU A 27 -9.90 -8.22 -0.43
N ALA A 28 -10.71 -7.54 0.38
CA ALA A 28 -12.16 -7.55 0.25
C ALA A 28 -12.57 -7.04 -1.13
N LYS A 29 -11.95 -5.95 -1.61
CA LYS A 29 -12.22 -5.41 -2.94
C LYS A 29 -11.87 -6.39 -4.06
N PHE A 30 -10.72 -7.07 -3.96
CA PHE A 30 -10.36 -8.11 -4.93
C PHE A 30 -11.35 -9.28 -4.94
N SER A 31 -11.84 -9.67 -3.75
CA SER A 31 -12.87 -10.70 -3.63
C SER A 31 -14.22 -10.26 -4.21
N GLU A 32 -14.63 -9.01 -4.01
CA GLU A 32 -15.86 -8.44 -4.58
C GLU A 32 -15.84 -8.47 -6.11
N GLU A 33 -14.70 -8.08 -6.69
CA GLU A 33 -14.47 -8.09 -8.15
C GLU A 33 -14.15 -9.49 -8.69
N LYS A 34 -14.09 -10.51 -7.81
CA LYS A 34 -13.79 -11.92 -8.14
C LYS A 34 -12.50 -12.10 -8.92
N LEU A 35 -11.48 -11.30 -8.59
CA LEU A 35 -10.17 -11.41 -9.23
C LEU A 35 -9.54 -12.76 -8.91
N SER A 36 -8.88 -13.33 -9.92
CA SER A 36 -7.91 -14.39 -9.72
C SER A 36 -6.67 -13.87 -8.99
N TYR A 37 -5.83 -14.79 -8.51
CA TYR A 37 -4.55 -14.44 -7.89
C TYR A 37 -3.67 -13.59 -8.82
N ASP A 38 -3.56 -14.00 -10.09
CA ASP A 38 -2.74 -13.33 -11.10
C ASP A 38 -3.25 -11.90 -11.39
N GLU A 39 -4.56 -11.72 -11.48
CA GLU A 39 -5.16 -10.39 -11.68
C GLU A 39 -4.95 -9.48 -10.47
N ALA A 40 -5.11 -10.01 -9.25
CA ALA A 40 -4.85 -9.26 -8.03
C ALA A 40 -3.37 -8.84 -7.91
N GLU A 41 -2.44 -9.74 -8.22
CA GLU A 41 -1.00 -9.44 -8.24
C GLU A 41 -0.66 -8.35 -9.26
N MET A 42 -1.23 -8.43 -10.47
CA MET A 42 -1.06 -7.40 -11.51
C MET A 42 -1.57 -6.03 -11.06
N VAL A 43 -2.72 -5.97 -10.40
CA VAL A 43 -3.28 -4.72 -9.87
C VAL A 43 -2.38 -4.14 -8.78
N LEU A 44 -1.87 -4.96 -7.86
CA LEU A 44 -0.95 -4.51 -6.81
C LEU A 44 0.36 -3.96 -7.39
N ASP A 45 0.91 -4.60 -8.41
CA ASP A 45 2.12 -4.13 -9.09
C ASP A 45 1.92 -2.80 -9.80
N LEU A 46 0.78 -2.62 -10.48
CA LEU A 46 0.43 -1.35 -11.11
C LEU A 46 0.23 -0.25 -10.07
N ALA A 47 -0.46 -0.54 -8.96
CA ALA A 47 -0.65 0.42 -7.88
C ALA A 47 0.69 0.85 -7.26
N LYS A 48 1.61 -0.11 -7.03
CA LYS A 48 2.96 0.16 -6.52
C LYS A 48 3.78 1.02 -7.49
N GLN A 49 3.71 0.74 -8.79
CA GLN A 49 4.38 1.55 -9.82
C GLN A 49 3.82 2.99 -9.84
N ALA A 50 2.50 3.15 -9.84
CA ALA A 50 1.86 4.46 -9.84
C ALA A 50 2.24 5.31 -8.61
N ILE A 51 2.29 4.71 -7.42
CA ILE A 51 2.76 5.39 -6.20
C ILE A 51 4.24 5.82 -6.36
N GLY A 52 5.07 4.95 -6.92
CA GLY A 52 6.49 5.24 -7.18
C GLY A 52 6.68 6.37 -8.19
N GLU A 53 5.87 6.44 -9.24
CA GLU A 53 5.86 7.53 -10.21
C GLU A 53 5.36 8.84 -9.59
N TYR A 54 4.27 8.78 -8.82
CA TYR A 54 3.73 9.93 -8.11
C TYR A 54 4.76 10.54 -7.14
N SER A 55 5.52 9.71 -6.41
CA SER A 55 6.63 10.14 -5.54
C SER A 55 7.78 10.82 -6.29
N LYS A 56 7.96 10.54 -7.59
CA LYS A 56 8.97 11.22 -8.44
C LYS A 56 8.48 12.57 -8.96
N VAL A 57 7.18 12.69 -9.24
CA VAL A 57 6.55 13.91 -9.78
C VAL A 57 6.26 14.90 -8.67
N GLU A 58 5.71 14.43 -7.56
CA GLU A 58 5.51 15.19 -6.33
C GLU A 58 6.77 15.01 -5.48
N LYS A 59 7.77 15.89 -5.65
CA LYS A 59 8.92 15.97 -4.74
C LYS A 59 8.39 16.18 -3.32
N ILE A 60 8.16 15.10 -2.58
CA ILE A 60 8.00 15.17 -1.13
C ILE A 60 9.23 15.93 -0.63
N PRO A 61 9.08 17.10 0.02
CA PRO A 61 10.22 17.90 0.40
C PRO A 61 11.02 17.09 1.42
N THR A 62 12.18 16.60 0.98
CA THR A 62 13.24 16.17 1.87
C THR A 62 13.77 17.43 2.54
N TRP A 63 13.28 17.70 3.75
CA TRP A 63 13.86 18.73 4.61
C TRP A 63 15.31 18.32 4.91
N ARG A 64 16.25 19.17 4.47
CA ARG A 64 17.67 19.09 4.84
C ARG A 64 17.87 19.29 6.33
#